data_AF-A0A368FIL4-F1
#
_entry.id   AF-A0A368FIL4-F1
#
_cell.length_a   1.000
_cell.length_b   1.000
_cell.length_c   1.000
_cell.angle_alpha   90.00
_cell.angle_beta   90.00
_cell.angle_gamma   90.00
#
_symmetry.space_group_name_H-M   'P 1'
#
loop_
_entity.id
_entity.type
_entity.pdbx_description
1 polymer ?
#
loop_
_entity_poly.entity_id
_entity_poly.type
_entity_poly.pdbx_seq_one_letter_code
_entity_poly.pdbx_strand_id
1 'polypeptide(L)'
;MAYSVSMNFACTYQMCSKKYYQLCLYKNNAFTENNQGKLYNPANSLSDVCADCGVPACQNALCTNAFTPGKLFPPTEKRFWIW
;
A
#
# COMPACT_ATOMS: atom_id res chain seq x y z
N MET A 1 -4.33 -3.90 -4.36
CA MET A 1 -4.75 -4.32 -3.01
C MET A 1 -3.55 -4.48 -2.08
N ALA A 2 -2.55 -5.29 -2.44
CA ALA A 2 -1.37 -5.54 -1.60
C ALA A 2 -0.26 -4.47 -1.68
N TYR A 3 -0.56 -3.22 -2.06
CA TYR A 3 0.48 -2.19 -2.15
C TYR A 3 0.78 -1.66 -0.75
N SER A 4 1.96 -2.00 -0.21
CA SER A 4 2.36 -1.74 1.18
C SER A 4 2.28 -0.26 1.61
N VAL A 5 2.42 0.67 0.67
CA VAL A 5 2.32 2.12 0.91
C VAL A 5 0.86 2.60 0.98
N SER A 6 -0.09 1.80 0.48
CA SER A 6 -1.51 2.16 0.40
C SER A 6 -2.27 1.66 1.63
N MET A 7 -2.44 2.54 2.62
CA MET A 7 -3.11 2.20 3.89
C MET A 7 -4.60 2.55 3.91
N ASN A 8 -5.05 3.43 3.01
CA ASN A 8 -6.43 3.90 2.99
C ASN A 8 -7.09 3.51 1.67
N PHE A 9 -8.26 2.91 1.78
CA PHE A 9 -9.11 2.61 0.64
C PHE A 9 -10.58 2.88 0.99
N ALA A 10 -11.37 3.16 -0.04
CA ALA A 10 -12.82 3.28 0.08
C ALA A 10 -13.45 2.45 -1.03
N CYS A 11 -14.46 1.65 -0.69
CA CYS A 11 -15.20 0.86 -1.66
C CYS A 11 -16.66 1.31 -1.70
N THR A 12 -17.24 1.29 -2.90
CA THR A 12 -18.67 1.39 -3.12
C THR A 12 -19.12 0.18 -3.93
N TYR A 13 -20.39 -0.17 -3.79
CA TYR A 13 -21.01 -1.23 -4.58
C TYR A 13 -22.37 -0.75 -5.10
N GLN A 14 -22.75 -1.24 -6.27
CA GLN A 14 -24.03 -0.92 -6.88
C GLN A 14 -24.55 -2.13 -7.66
N MET A 15 -25.84 -2.40 -7.50
CA MET A 15 -26.56 -3.33 -8.37
C MET A 15 -27.16 -2.56 -9.54
N CYS A 16 -26.83 -2.97 -10.76
CA CYS A 16 -27.47 -2.47 -11.98
C CYS A 16 -28.18 -3.63 -12.67
N SER A 17 -29.50 -3.68 -12.50
CA SER A 17 -30.36 -4.80 -12.93
C SER A 17 -29.92 -6.13 -12.29
N LYS A 18 -29.33 -7.05 -13.07
CA LYS A 18 -28.85 -8.36 -12.58
C LYS A 18 -27.32 -8.40 -12.40
N LYS A 19 -26.63 -7.27 -12.54
CA LYS A 19 -25.18 -7.18 -12.46
C LYS A 19 -24.76 -6.47 -11.18
N TYR A 20 -23.82 -7.08 -10.47
CA TYR A 20 -23.19 -6.51 -9.30
C TYR A 20 -21.89 -5.81 -9.70
N TYR A 21 -21.74 -4.55 -9.29
CA TYR A 21 -20.53 -3.76 -9.49
C TYR A 21 -19.91 -3.41 -8.14
N GLN A 22 -18.60 -3.56 -8.03
CA GLN A 22 -17.81 -3.12 -6.89
C GLN A 22 -16.67 -2.24 -7.39
N LEU A 23 -16.55 -1.05 -6.80
CA LEU A 23 -15.49 -0.10 -7.10
C LEU A 23 -14.73 0.20 -5.81
N CYS A 24 -13.43 -0.06 -5.80
CA CYS A 24 -12.56 0.28 -4.67
C CYS A 24 -11.48 1.26 -5.14
N LEU A 25 -11.40 2.40 -4.45
CA LEU A 25 -10.40 3.44 -4.66
C LEU A 25 -9.35 3.36 -3.56
N TYR A 26 -8.09 3.47 -3.95
CA TYR A 26 -6.93 3.44 -3.07
C TYR A 26 -6.29 4.82 -3.07
N LYS A 27 -5.90 5.33 -1.89
CA LYS A 27 -5.27 6.65 -1.78
C LYS A 27 -3.99 6.75 -2.60
N ASN A 28 -3.17 5.70 -2.54
CA ASN A 28 -1.92 5.59 -3.26
C ASN A 28 -2.06 4.55 -4.37
N ASN A 29 -1.64 4.93 -5.58
CA ASN A 29 -1.76 4.10 -6.77
C ASN A 29 -0.43 3.43 -7.10
N ALA A 30 -0.39 2.10 -6.95
CA ALA A 30 0.77 1.28 -7.29
C ALA A 30 1.17 1.38 -8.77
N PHE A 31 0.25 1.70 -9.68
CA PHE A 31 0.57 1.83 -11.10
C PHE A 31 1.41 3.09 -11.40
N THR A 32 1.18 4.18 -10.66
CA THR A 32 1.86 5.47 -10.89
C THR A 32 2.99 5.74 -9.92
N GLU A 33 2.92 5.19 -8.71
CA GLU A 33 3.87 5.49 -7.63
C GLU A 33 4.97 4.44 -7.48
N ASN A 34 4.88 3.32 -8.21
CA ASN A 34 5.84 2.24 -8.15
C ASN A 34 6.38 1.90 -9.54
N ASN A 35 7.47 2.58 -9.88
CA ASN A 35 8.19 2.42 -11.15
C ASN A 35 8.88 1.05 -11.32
N GLN A 36 8.88 0.21 -10.29
CA GLN A 36 9.63 -1.05 -10.24
C GLN A 36 8.72 -2.29 -10.23
N GLY A 37 7.39 -2.10 -10.23
CA GLY A 37 6.41 -3.19 -10.15
C GLY A 37 6.37 -3.94 -8.81
N LYS A 38 7.16 -3.53 -7.81
CA LYS A 38 7.23 -4.16 -6.48
C LYS A 38 6.16 -3.63 -5.52
N LEU A 39 5.16 -4.44 -5.17
CA LEU A 39 4.03 -3.99 -4.33
C LEU A 39 4.38 -3.95 -2.83
N TYR A 40 5.27 -4.82 -2.38
CA TYR A 40 5.69 -4.96 -0.99
C TYR A 40 7.08 -5.61 -0.94
N ASN A 41 7.74 -5.52 0.21
CA ASN A 41 8.99 -6.24 0.46
C ASN A 41 8.69 -7.71 0.77
N PRO A 42 9.28 -8.67 0.03
CA PRO A 42 9.19 -10.07 0.42
C PRO A 42 9.95 -10.29 1.74
N ALA A 43 9.39 -11.15 2.58
CA ALA A 43 9.91 -11.49 3.89
C ALA A 43 9.88 -13.01 4.05
N ASN A 44 10.87 -13.57 4.76
CA ASN A 44 10.98 -15.02 4.97
C ASN A 44 10.43 -15.45 6.33
N SER A 45 10.18 -14.49 7.22
CA SER A 45 9.67 -14.72 8.57
C SER A 45 8.74 -13.60 9.01
N LEU A 46 7.90 -13.87 10.02
CA LEU A 46 7.01 -12.88 10.61
C LEU A 46 7.79 -11.71 11.25
N SER A 47 8.99 -11.98 11.78
CA SER A 47 9.92 -10.96 12.25
C SER A 47 10.40 -10.04 11.13
N ASP A 48 10.65 -10.57 9.93
CA ASP A 48 11.07 -9.77 8.78
C ASP A 48 9.92 -8.88 8.27
N VAL A 49 8.69 -9.40 8.28
CA VAL A 49 7.49 -8.61 7.92
C VAL A 49 7.34 -7.40 8.85
N CYS A 50 7.58 -7.61 10.14
CA CYS A 50 7.46 -6.55 11.15
C CYS A 50 8.69 -5.63 11.23
N ALA A 51 9.78 -5.91 10.50
CA ALA A 51 10.99 -5.10 10.56
C ALA A 51 10.79 -3.68 10.03
N ASP A 52 9.85 -3.49 9.09
CA ASP A 52 9.57 -2.19 8.46
C ASP A 52 8.87 -1.19 9.40
N CYS A 53 8.15 -1.66 10.43
CA CYS A 53 7.38 -0.82 11.35
C CYS A 53 7.67 -1.05 12.85
N GLY A 54 8.29 -2.17 13.21
CA GLY A 54 8.61 -2.53 14.59
C GLY A 54 7.40 -2.93 15.45
N VAL A 55 7.67 -3.41 16.66
CA VAL A 55 6.65 -3.69 17.70
C VAL A 55 6.47 -2.42 18.54
N PRO A 56 5.24 -1.99 18.89
CA PRO A 56 3.95 -2.68 18.77
C PRO A 56 3.15 -2.39 17.48
N ALA A 57 3.75 -1.68 16.52
CA ALA A 57 3.05 -1.23 15.33
C ALA A 57 2.72 -2.36 14.33
N CYS A 58 3.39 -3.52 14.44
CA CYS A 58 3.06 -4.71 13.68
C CYS A 58 1.97 -5.55 14.38
N GLN A 59 0.80 -5.69 13.76
CA GLN A 59 -0.31 -6.52 14.24
C GLN A 59 -0.78 -7.45 13.13
N ASN A 60 -0.89 -8.76 13.39
CA ASN A 60 -1.33 -9.75 12.40
C ASN A 60 -0.57 -9.67 11.06
N ALA A 61 0.75 -9.49 11.11
CA ALA A 61 1.61 -9.31 9.93
C ALA A 61 1.26 -8.06 9.07
N LEU A 62 0.63 -7.04 9.67
CA LEU A 62 0.36 -5.75 9.05
C LEU A 62 0.92 -4.60 9.90
N CYS A 63 1.53 -3.62 9.24
CA CYS A 63 1.93 -2.38 9.88
C CYS A 63 0.71 -1.47 10.07
N THR A 64 0.47 -1.05 11.31
CA THR A 64 -0.69 -0.23 11.71
C THR A 64 -0.38 1.26 11.78
N ASN A 65 0.89 1.62 11.87
CA ASN A 65 1.38 2.99 11.76
C ASN A 65 1.48 3.42 10.30
N ALA A 66 1.39 4.73 10.05
CA ALA A 66 1.64 5.30 8.74
C ALA A 66 2.98 4.78 8.19
N PHE A 67 2.96 4.16 7.01
CA PHE A 67 4.17 3.63 6.37
C PHE A 67 5.21 4.74 6.24
N THR A 68 6.28 4.66 7.03
CA THR A 68 7.51 5.43 6.82
C THR A 68 8.40 4.59 5.92
N PRO A 69 8.76 5.07 4.70
CA PRO A 69 9.63 4.31 3.81
C PRO A 69 10.94 3.95 4.53
N GLY A 70 11.17 2.66 4.72
CA GLY A 70 12.44 2.14 5.21
C GLY A 70 13.55 2.30 4.17
N LYS A 71 14.79 1.94 4.54
CA LYS A 71 16.01 2.05 3.71
C LYS A 71 15.93 1.46 2.29
N LEU A 72 14.92 0.63 1.99
CA LEU A 72 14.76 -0.11 0.73
C LEU A 72 13.74 0.50 -0.25
N PHE A 73 12.83 1.37 0.24
CA PHE A 73 12.04 2.25 -0.61
C PHE A 73 12.52 3.67 -0.35
N PRO A 74 13.53 4.18 -1.08
CA PRO A 74 13.83 5.60 -1.00
C PRO A 74 12.53 6.37 -1.27
N PRO A 75 12.24 7.45 -0.53
CA PRO A 75 11.08 8.29 -0.83
C PRO A 75 11.11 8.61 -2.31
N THR A 76 10.03 8.29 -3.02
CA THR A 76 9.89 8.58 -4.44
C THR A 76 10.20 10.06 -4.59
N GLU A 77 11.26 10.40 -5.33
CA GLU A 77 11.57 11.79 -5.62
C GLU A 77 10.28 12.43 -6.11
N LYS A 78 9.80 13.44 -5.37
CA LYS A 78 8.67 14.25 -5.81
C LYS A 78 9.10 14.84 -7.14
N ARG A 79 8.68 14.25 -8.26
CA ARG A 79 8.69 14.94 -9.54
C ARG A 79 7.71 16.09 -9.40
N PHE A 80 8.24 17.24 -9.00
CA PHE A 80 7.59 18.52 -9.19
C PHE A 80 7.42 18.70 -10.70
N TRP A 81 6.25 18.36 -11.21
CA TRP A 81 5.80 18.89 -12.49
C TRP A 81 5.48 20.36 -12.25
N ILE A 82 6.46 21.21 -12.53
CA ILE A 82 6.27 22.65 -12.63
C ILE A 82 5.54 22.86 -13.96
N TRP A 83 4.30 23.34 -13.90
CA TRP A 83 3.57 23.86 -15.04
C TRP A 83 3.96 25.32 -15.28
#